data_AF-A0A1Y5GTY5-F1
#
_entry.id   AF-A0A1Y5GTY5-F1
#
_cell.length_a   1.000
_cell.length_b   1.000
_cell.length_c   1.000
_cell.angle_alpha   90.00
_cell.angle_beta   90.00
_cell.angle_gamma   90.00
#
_symmetry.space_group_name_H-M   'P 1'
#
loop_
_entity.id
_entity.type
_entity.pdbx_description
1 polymer ?
#
loop_
_entity_poly.entity_id
_entity_poly.type
_entity_poly.pdbx_seq_one_letter_code
_entity_poly.pdbx_strand_id
1 'polypeptide(L)'
;MISTLINTLMNTALDILPIVVIIFGFQFAVIRKVPPNLGRVVGGFLWVLFGLALFLVGLELCLFPLGRLMAEQLTDPIFIESSRLMANLTSSEQGSHWLNYYWVYLFAFLIGFSTTIAEPSLIAVAIKANEVSGGAISVTGLRISVAIGVAVGITLGSYRIVVGDPIHWYIIAGYIIVILQTTIAPKLIIPLAFDSGGVTTSTVTVPLVAALGLGLSETVPGRNPLIDGFGLIAFASLFPIISVMAYAQASQFWLNRKKDSTSIKPITSEHNDSQ
;
A
#
# COMPACT_ATOMS: atom_id res chain seq x y z
N MET A 1 21.77 -16.82 -15.44
CA MET A 1 20.43 -17.26 -15.01
C MET A 1 20.50 -18.22 -13.82
N ILE A 2 21.15 -19.40 -13.93
CA ILE A 2 21.30 -20.33 -12.79
C ILE A 2 22.16 -19.73 -11.66
N SER A 3 23.27 -19.07 -12.00
CA SER A 3 24.10 -18.33 -11.02
C SER A 3 23.31 -17.22 -10.32
N THR A 4 22.52 -16.46 -11.08
CA THR A 4 21.62 -15.42 -10.55
C THR A 4 20.62 -16.02 -9.56
N LEU A 5 19.96 -17.12 -9.93
CA LEU A 5 18.99 -17.79 -9.06
C LEU A 5 19.63 -18.29 -7.75
N ILE A 6 20.82 -18.89 -7.83
CA ILE A 6 21.55 -19.37 -6.65
C ILE A 6 21.96 -18.20 -5.74
N ASN A 7 22.46 -17.12 -6.32
CA ASN A 7 22.83 -15.92 -5.56
C ASN A 7 21.60 -15.29 -4.90
N THR A 8 20.48 -15.14 -5.62
CA THR A 8 19.23 -14.62 -5.06
C THR A 8 18.70 -15.53 -3.96
N LEU A 9 18.77 -16.85 -4.11
CA LEU A 9 18.39 -17.81 -3.07
C LEU A 9 19.25 -17.66 -1.81
N MET A 10 20.57 -17.54 -1.95
CA MET A 10 21.48 -17.33 -0.82
C MET A 10 21.22 -16.00 -0.11
N ASN A 11 21.05 -14.92 -0.87
CA ASN A 11 20.76 -13.59 -0.30
C ASN A 11 19.42 -13.62 0.45
N THR A 12 18.38 -14.18 -0.16
CA THR A 12 17.05 -14.33 0.46
C THR A 12 17.14 -15.16 1.74
N ALA A 13 17.95 -16.23 1.75
CA ALA A 13 18.17 -17.03 2.95
C ALA A 13 18.83 -16.22 4.07
N LEU A 14 19.83 -15.41 3.74
CA LEU A 14 20.50 -14.52 4.69
C LEU A 14 19.57 -13.42 5.21
N ASP A 15 18.71 -12.85 4.35
CA ASP A 15 17.75 -11.81 4.72
C ASP A 15 16.67 -12.32 5.69
N ILE A 16 16.26 -13.59 5.56
CA ILE A 16 15.26 -14.22 6.43
C ILE A 16 15.89 -14.78 7.72
N LEU A 17 17.20 -15.07 7.71
CA LEU A 17 17.91 -15.66 8.85
C LEU A 17 17.70 -14.91 10.17
N PRO A 18 17.74 -13.56 10.25
CA PRO A 18 17.45 -12.83 11.49
C PRO A 18 16.06 -13.14 12.06
N ILE A 19 15.03 -13.24 11.21
CA ILE A 19 13.66 -13.55 11.62
C ILE A 19 13.60 -14.97 12.19
N VAL A 20 14.24 -15.93 11.50
CA VAL A 20 14.32 -17.33 11.94
C VAL A 20 15.03 -17.42 13.29
N VAL A 21 16.17 -16.75 13.44
CA VAL A 21 16.94 -16.70 14.67
C VAL A 21 16.11 -16.13 15.82
N ILE A 22 15.38 -15.04 15.58
CA ILE A 22 14.50 -14.44 16.60
C ILE A 22 13.38 -15.40 16.99
N ILE A 23 12.68 -15.99 16.01
CA ILE A 23 11.54 -16.89 16.27
C ILE A 23 12.00 -18.12 17.06
N PHE A 24 13.01 -18.84 16.57
CA PHE A 24 13.51 -20.03 17.26
C PHE A 24 14.20 -19.68 18.59
N GLY A 25 14.89 -18.53 18.64
CA GLY A 25 15.46 -17.99 19.88
C GLY A 25 14.40 -17.78 20.94
N PHE A 26 13.29 -17.11 20.61
CA PHE A 26 12.16 -16.95 21.53
C PHE A 26 11.52 -18.29 21.91
N GLN A 27 11.34 -19.19 20.94
CA GLN A 27 10.70 -20.49 21.18
C GLN A 27 11.50 -21.35 22.17
N PHE A 28 12.83 -21.44 21.99
CA PHE A 28 13.70 -22.28 22.80
C PHE A 28 14.14 -21.60 24.10
N ALA A 29 14.50 -20.31 24.07
CA ALA A 29 15.04 -19.61 25.25
C ALA A 29 13.94 -19.06 26.16
N VAL A 30 12.88 -18.47 25.60
CA VAL A 30 11.84 -17.76 26.39
C VAL A 30 10.65 -18.68 26.68
N ILE A 31 10.02 -19.22 25.63
CA ILE A 31 8.79 -20.04 25.75
C ILE A 31 9.13 -21.47 26.23
N ARG A 32 10.38 -21.93 26.01
CA ARG A 32 10.90 -23.26 26.38
C ARG A 32 10.02 -24.40 25.87
N LYS A 33 9.44 -24.25 24.67
CA LYS A 33 8.64 -25.28 24.00
C LYS A 33 9.15 -25.51 22.59
N VAL A 34 9.29 -26.77 22.20
CA VAL A 34 9.57 -27.14 20.82
C VAL A 34 8.29 -26.90 19.99
N PRO A 35 8.37 -26.26 18.81
CA PRO A 35 7.20 -26.13 17.96
C PRO A 35 6.64 -27.51 17.59
N PRO A 36 5.31 -27.72 17.68
CA PRO A 36 4.71 -28.95 17.19
C PRO A 36 4.95 -29.09 15.68
N ASN A 37 5.20 -30.31 15.20
CA ASN A 37 5.44 -30.63 13.79
C ASN A 37 6.66 -29.91 13.16
N LEU A 38 7.79 -29.85 13.86
CA LEU A 38 9.02 -29.20 13.39
C LEU A 38 9.41 -29.57 11.95
N GLY A 39 9.29 -30.84 11.56
CA GLY A 39 9.60 -31.28 10.18
C GLY A 39 8.72 -30.63 9.11
N ARG A 40 7.42 -30.43 9.38
CA ARG A 40 6.53 -29.70 8.46
C ARG A 40 6.87 -28.22 8.42
N VAL A 41 7.23 -27.62 9.56
CA VAL A 41 7.63 -26.21 9.63
C VAL A 41 8.89 -25.96 8.81
N VAL A 42 9.94 -26.78 8.99
CA VAL A 42 11.18 -26.67 8.23
C VAL A 42 10.94 -26.94 6.74
N GLY A 43 10.15 -27.96 6.40
CA GLY A 43 9.78 -28.23 5.00
C GLY A 43 9.03 -27.07 4.36
N GLY A 44 8.04 -26.50 5.06
CA GLY A 44 7.30 -25.32 4.60
C GLY A 44 8.22 -24.10 4.44
N PHE A 45 9.14 -23.90 5.37
CA PHE A 45 10.12 -22.82 5.29
C PHE A 45 11.03 -22.94 4.05
N LEU A 46 11.51 -24.15 3.74
CA LEU A 46 12.31 -24.39 2.53
C LEU A 46 11.51 -24.12 1.25
N TRP A 47 10.24 -24.54 1.20
CA TRP A 47 9.36 -24.26 0.06
C TRP A 47 9.09 -22.76 -0.10
N VAL A 48 8.89 -22.03 1.00
CA VAL A 48 8.72 -20.56 0.97
C VAL A 48 10.00 -19.89 0.47
N LEU A 49 11.17 -20.33 0.92
CA LEU A 49 12.46 -19.75 0.52
C LEU A 49 12.71 -19.94 -0.98
N PHE A 50 12.45 -21.14 -1.50
CA PHE A 50 12.56 -21.43 -2.92
C PHE A 50 11.53 -20.64 -3.76
N GLY A 51 10.27 -20.61 -3.31
CA GLY A 51 9.20 -19.85 -3.96
C GLY A 51 9.48 -18.35 -4.00
N LEU A 52 9.98 -17.77 -2.89
CA LEU A 52 10.35 -16.36 -2.81
C LEU A 52 11.52 -16.03 -3.72
N ALA A 53 12.54 -16.88 -3.80
CA ALA A 53 13.68 -16.66 -4.70
C ALA A 53 13.25 -16.69 -6.18
N LEU A 54 12.44 -17.69 -6.59
CA LEU A 54 11.89 -17.74 -7.94
C LEU A 54 11.01 -16.53 -8.25
N PHE A 55 10.20 -16.11 -7.29
CA PHE A 55 9.35 -14.94 -7.41
C PHE A 55 10.16 -13.65 -7.58
N LEU A 56 11.18 -13.41 -6.75
CA LEU A 56 12.08 -12.26 -6.87
C LEU A 56 12.81 -12.22 -8.22
N VAL A 57 13.33 -13.36 -8.68
CA VAL A 57 13.94 -13.45 -10.02
C VAL A 57 12.91 -13.14 -11.12
N GLY A 58 11.68 -13.64 -11.00
CA GLY A 58 10.60 -13.33 -11.94
C GLY A 58 10.24 -11.84 -11.98
N LEU A 59 10.24 -11.17 -10.82
CA LEU A 59 10.01 -9.73 -10.72
C LEU A 59 11.12 -8.91 -11.37
N GLU A 60 12.38 -9.28 -11.13
CA GLU A 60 13.55 -8.62 -11.70
C GLU A 60 13.58 -8.74 -13.23
N LEU A 61 13.12 -9.88 -13.78
CA LEU A 61 13.09 -10.10 -15.23
C LEU A 61 11.89 -9.45 -15.92
N CYS A 62 10.73 -9.37 -15.26
CA CYS A 62 9.49 -8.93 -15.88
C CYS A 62 9.07 -7.51 -15.46
N LEU A 63 8.94 -7.28 -14.16
CA LEU A 63 8.31 -6.07 -13.64
C LEU A 63 9.28 -4.89 -13.54
N PHE A 64 10.55 -5.14 -13.23
CA PHE A 64 11.54 -4.07 -13.11
C PHE A 64 11.85 -3.40 -14.46
N PRO A 65 12.11 -4.16 -15.55
CA PRO A 65 12.31 -3.59 -16.87
C PRO A 65 11.04 -2.89 -17.38
N LEU A 66 9.86 -3.45 -17.11
CA LEU A 66 8.59 -2.81 -17.49
C LEU A 66 8.43 -1.45 -16.79
N GLY A 67 8.70 -1.37 -15.48
CA GLY A 67 8.64 -0.12 -14.72
C GLY A 67 9.62 0.93 -15.27
N ARG A 68 10.86 0.54 -15.56
CA ARG A 68 11.88 1.42 -16.16
C ARG A 68 11.50 1.92 -17.54
N LEU A 69 11.12 1.02 -18.45
CA LEU A 69 10.71 1.39 -19.81
C LEU A 69 9.51 2.33 -19.81
N MET A 70 8.52 2.10 -18.95
CA MET A 70 7.37 2.99 -18.80
C MET A 70 7.80 4.35 -18.24
N ALA A 71 8.67 4.38 -17.22
CA ALA A 71 9.20 5.63 -16.71
C ALA A 71 9.96 6.40 -17.80
N GLU A 72 10.86 5.76 -18.54
CA GLU A 72 11.60 6.34 -19.66
C GLU A 72 10.65 6.93 -20.72
N GLN A 73 9.66 6.16 -21.17
CA GLN A 73 8.71 6.63 -22.19
C GLN A 73 7.83 7.78 -21.71
N LEU A 74 7.35 7.73 -20.46
CA LEU A 74 6.47 8.77 -19.91
C LEU A 74 7.23 10.02 -19.47
N THR A 75 8.55 9.92 -19.29
CA THR A 75 9.44 11.05 -18.99
C THR A 75 10.22 11.55 -20.21
N ASP A 76 10.01 10.97 -21.38
CA ASP A 76 10.66 11.38 -22.61
C ASP A 76 10.33 12.85 -22.92
N PRO A 77 11.35 13.70 -23.21
CA PRO A 77 11.13 15.12 -23.48
C PRO A 77 10.15 15.39 -24.63
N ILE A 78 10.15 14.56 -25.69
CA ILE A 78 9.25 14.68 -26.85
C ILE A 78 7.82 14.35 -26.43
N PHE A 79 7.66 13.30 -25.62
CA PHE A 79 6.34 12.92 -25.08
C PHE A 79 5.79 14.01 -24.16
N ILE A 80 6.61 14.54 -23.24
CA ILE A 80 6.28 15.65 -22.35
C ILE A 80 5.94 16.94 -23.13
N GLU A 81 6.64 17.22 -24.23
CA GLU A 81 6.36 18.37 -25.06
C GLU A 81 5.05 18.22 -25.85
N SER A 82 4.74 17.00 -26.30
CA SER A 82 3.45 16.70 -26.92
C SER A 82 2.28 16.84 -25.94
N SER A 83 2.48 16.47 -24.67
CA SER A 83 1.46 16.66 -23.62
C SER A 83 1.27 18.14 -23.25
N ARG A 84 2.35 18.95 -23.29
CA ARG A 84 2.29 20.43 -23.15
C ARG A 84 1.45 21.08 -24.24
N LEU A 85 1.59 20.66 -25.49
CA LEU A 85 0.81 21.21 -26.60
C LEU A 85 -0.69 20.96 -26.41
N MET A 86 -1.06 19.81 -25.83
CA MET A 86 -2.45 19.50 -25.48
C MET A 86 -2.95 20.31 -24.27
N ALA A 87 -2.08 20.57 -23.27
CA ALA A 87 -2.41 21.38 -22.08
C ALA A 87 -2.54 22.88 -22.38
N ASN A 88 -1.73 23.42 -23.31
CA ASN A 88 -1.77 24.82 -23.72
C ASN A 88 -3.04 25.20 -24.50
N LEU A 89 -3.81 24.22 -25.01
CA LEU A 89 -5.14 24.47 -25.59
C LEU A 89 -6.19 24.82 -24.53
N THR A 90 -5.91 24.56 -23.25
CA THR A 90 -6.84 24.76 -22.13
C THR A 90 -6.41 25.83 -21.12
N SER A 91 -5.16 26.31 -21.16
CA SER A 91 -4.67 27.31 -20.20
C SER A 91 -3.50 28.12 -20.77
N SER A 92 -3.69 29.43 -20.92
CA SER A 92 -2.69 30.40 -21.37
C SER A 92 -1.88 30.99 -20.21
N GLU A 93 -1.29 30.13 -19.39
CA GLU A 93 -0.44 30.53 -18.26
C GLU A 93 0.83 29.70 -18.26
N GLN A 94 1.92 30.29 -17.75
CA GLN A 94 3.27 29.74 -17.69
C GLN A 94 3.31 28.57 -16.69
N GLY A 95 2.70 27.45 -17.08
CA GLY A 95 2.27 26.37 -16.20
C GLY A 95 3.40 25.44 -15.79
N SER A 96 3.94 25.69 -14.60
CA SER A 96 4.55 24.75 -13.64
C SER A 96 4.94 23.36 -14.18
N HIS A 97 6.25 23.10 -14.24
CA HIS A 97 6.89 21.91 -14.83
C HIS A 97 6.29 20.54 -14.42
N TRP A 98 5.64 20.44 -13.26
CA TRP A 98 5.09 19.20 -12.70
C TRP A 98 3.81 18.70 -13.37
N LEU A 99 2.98 19.57 -13.96
CA LEU A 99 1.73 19.18 -14.62
C LEU A 99 1.98 18.32 -15.88
N ASN A 100 3.14 18.49 -16.50
CA ASN A 100 3.50 17.76 -17.72
C ASN A 100 3.68 16.25 -17.51
N TYR A 101 3.93 15.85 -16.26
CA TYR A 101 4.11 14.46 -15.84
C TYR A 101 2.78 13.81 -15.44
N TYR A 102 1.64 14.39 -15.83
CA TYR A 102 0.30 13.87 -15.52
C TYR A 102 0.15 12.37 -15.83
N TRP A 103 0.66 11.91 -16.97
CA TRP A 103 0.59 10.49 -17.35
C TRP A 103 1.40 9.58 -16.41
N VAL A 104 2.53 10.06 -15.88
CA VAL A 104 3.30 9.35 -14.85
C VAL A 104 2.44 9.19 -13.59
N TYR A 105 1.76 10.26 -13.15
CA TYR A 105 0.92 10.24 -11.95
C TYR A 105 -0.28 9.32 -12.08
N LEU A 106 -0.93 9.33 -13.26
CA LEU A 106 -2.05 8.45 -13.56
C LEU A 106 -1.62 6.99 -13.63
N PHE A 107 -0.50 6.71 -14.30
CA PHE A 107 0.06 5.37 -14.36
C PHE A 107 0.43 4.84 -12.97
N ALA A 108 1.13 5.66 -12.19
CA ALA A 108 1.48 5.38 -10.80
C ALA A 108 0.24 5.05 -9.94
N PHE A 109 -0.84 5.82 -10.11
CA PHE A 109 -2.12 5.57 -9.43
C PHE A 109 -2.69 4.20 -9.81
N LEU A 110 -2.82 3.94 -11.11
CA LEU A 110 -3.45 2.71 -11.63
C LEU A 110 -2.68 1.46 -11.25
N ILE A 111 -1.35 1.50 -11.35
CA ILE A 111 -0.47 0.40 -10.96
C ILE A 111 -0.52 0.18 -9.45
N GLY A 112 -0.47 1.25 -8.66
CA GLY A 112 -0.59 1.17 -7.20
C GLY A 112 -1.91 0.53 -6.78
N PHE A 113 -3.01 0.96 -7.39
CA PHE A 113 -4.34 0.40 -7.14
C PHE A 113 -4.43 -1.08 -7.56
N SER A 114 -4.01 -1.39 -8.80
CA SER A 114 -4.12 -2.73 -9.39
C SER A 114 -3.34 -3.77 -8.61
N THR A 115 -2.08 -3.48 -8.28
CA THR A 115 -1.23 -4.42 -7.53
C THR A 115 -1.70 -4.63 -6.11
N THR A 116 -2.16 -3.58 -5.44
CA THR A 116 -2.69 -3.70 -4.08
C THR A 116 -3.94 -4.56 -4.05
N ILE A 117 -4.84 -4.44 -5.04
CA ILE A 117 -6.01 -5.33 -5.14
C ILE A 117 -5.61 -6.78 -5.40
N ALA A 118 -4.55 -7.00 -6.19
CA ALA A 118 -4.01 -8.31 -6.51
C ALA A 118 -3.21 -8.94 -5.36
N GLU A 119 -2.83 -8.16 -4.34
CA GLU A 119 -1.98 -8.62 -3.24
C GLU A 119 -2.71 -9.71 -2.40
N PRO A 120 -2.16 -10.94 -2.34
CA PRO A 120 -2.81 -12.05 -1.64
C PRO A 120 -2.87 -11.86 -0.11
N SER A 121 -1.83 -11.25 0.47
CA SER A 121 -1.76 -10.96 1.91
C SER A 121 -2.91 -10.03 2.35
N LEU A 122 -3.28 -9.05 1.51
CA LEU A 122 -4.38 -8.14 1.77
C LEU A 122 -5.73 -8.85 1.78
N ILE A 123 -5.95 -9.80 0.88
CA ILE A 123 -7.17 -10.61 0.87
C ILE A 123 -7.27 -11.42 2.17
N ALA A 124 -6.18 -12.04 2.61
CA ALA A 124 -6.15 -12.84 3.83
C ALA A 124 -6.48 -12.00 5.09
N VAL A 125 -5.85 -10.83 5.22
CA VAL A 125 -6.11 -9.91 6.33
C VAL A 125 -7.55 -9.38 6.30
N ALA A 126 -8.09 -9.06 5.11
CA ALA A 126 -9.46 -8.61 4.97
C ALA A 126 -10.49 -9.68 5.36
N ILE A 127 -10.25 -10.95 5.02
CA ILE A 127 -11.10 -12.08 5.46
C ILE A 127 -11.04 -12.21 6.98
N LYS A 128 -9.85 -12.18 7.59
CA LYS A 128 -9.72 -12.24 9.05
C LYS A 128 -10.34 -11.06 9.76
N ALA A 129 -10.22 -9.86 9.23
CA ALA A 129 -10.89 -8.68 9.76
C ALA A 129 -12.42 -8.82 9.70
N ASN A 130 -12.97 -9.37 8.62
CA ASN A 130 -14.41 -9.61 8.48
C ASN A 130 -14.91 -10.65 9.51
N GLU A 131 -14.22 -11.78 9.65
CA GLU A 131 -14.57 -12.84 10.62
C GLU A 131 -14.52 -12.33 12.06
N VAL A 132 -13.44 -11.66 12.45
CA VAL A 132 -13.22 -11.18 13.83
C VAL A 132 -14.14 -9.99 14.18
N SER A 133 -14.53 -9.18 13.19
CA SER A 133 -15.45 -8.05 13.40
C SER A 133 -16.93 -8.44 13.34
N GLY A 134 -17.27 -9.72 13.13
CA GLY A 134 -18.66 -10.17 12.99
C GLY A 134 -19.35 -9.58 11.76
N GLY A 135 -18.59 -9.31 10.69
CA GLY A 135 -19.10 -8.73 9.45
C GLY A 135 -19.15 -7.20 9.40
N ALA A 136 -18.79 -6.50 10.47
CA ALA A 136 -18.80 -5.04 10.49
C ALA A 136 -17.81 -4.41 9.49
N ILE A 137 -16.68 -5.10 9.22
CA ILE A 137 -15.70 -4.69 8.21
C ILE A 137 -15.87 -5.57 6.98
N SER A 138 -16.34 -4.99 5.88
CA SER A 138 -16.48 -5.75 4.63
C SER A 138 -15.12 -6.06 4.01
N VAL A 139 -14.95 -7.29 3.50
CA VAL A 139 -13.71 -7.73 2.82
C VAL A 139 -13.39 -6.80 1.65
N THR A 140 -14.36 -6.56 0.78
CA THR A 140 -14.18 -5.70 -0.41
C THR A 140 -13.94 -4.24 -0.04
N GLY A 141 -14.66 -3.70 0.95
CA GLY A 141 -14.51 -2.31 1.36
C GLY A 141 -13.13 -2.03 1.95
N LEU A 142 -12.60 -2.94 2.77
CA LEU A 142 -11.24 -2.83 3.28
C LEU A 142 -10.22 -2.89 2.14
N ARG A 143 -10.34 -3.86 1.23
CA ARG A 143 -9.44 -4.01 0.08
C ARG A 143 -9.40 -2.76 -0.80
N ILE A 144 -10.56 -2.22 -1.15
CA ILE A 144 -10.67 -1.00 -1.97
C ILE A 144 -10.08 0.19 -1.23
N SER A 145 -10.37 0.35 0.07
CA SER A 145 -9.81 1.43 0.88
C SER A 145 -8.27 1.38 0.90
N VAL A 146 -7.69 0.21 1.17
CA VAL A 146 -6.23 0.03 1.16
C VAL A 146 -5.65 0.35 -0.23
N ALA A 147 -6.25 -0.19 -1.30
CA ALA A 147 -5.80 0.05 -2.67
C ALA A 147 -5.84 1.53 -3.08
N ILE A 148 -6.88 2.26 -2.69
CA ILE A 148 -6.96 3.72 -2.90
C ILE A 148 -5.85 4.42 -2.12
N GLY A 149 -5.61 4.04 -0.87
CA GLY A 149 -4.53 4.61 -0.06
C GLY A 149 -3.17 4.43 -0.74
N VAL A 150 -2.84 3.19 -1.15
CA VAL A 150 -1.59 2.91 -1.86
C VAL A 150 -1.50 3.68 -3.17
N ALA A 151 -2.56 3.72 -3.98
CA ALA A 151 -2.58 4.45 -5.24
C ALA A 151 -2.30 5.95 -5.04
N VAL A 152 -2.98 6.58 -4.08
CA VAL A 152 -2.74 8.00 -3.74
C VAL A 152 -1.33 8.22 -3.22
N GLY A 153 -0.84 7.34 -2.34
CA GLY A 153 0.51 7.42 -1.79
C GLY A 153 1.59 7.33 -2.87
N ILE A 154 1.49 6.34 -3.75
CA ILE A 154 2.44 6.17 -4.87
C ILE A 154 2.36 7.35 -5.82
N THR A 155 1.17 7.84 -6.16
CA THR A 155 1.04 9.05 -7.00
C THR A 155 1.68 10.27 -6.36
N LEU A 156 1.47 10.50 -5.06
CA LEU A 156 2.09 11.61 -4.34
C LEU A 156 3.61 11.46 -4.25
N GLY A 157 4.11 10.24 -4.05
CA GLY A 157 5.54 9.97 -4.06
C GLY A 157 6.16 10.17 -5.44
N SER A 158 5.48 9.77 -6.53
CA SER A 158 5.91 10.04 -7.91
C SER A 158 5.95 11.54 -8.20
N TYR A 159 4.92 12.29 -7.77
CA TYR A 159 4.93 13.76 -7.81
C TYR A 159 6.15 14.33 -7.07
N ARG A 160 6.43 13.83 -5.87
CA ARG A 160 7.57 14.26 -5.05
C ARG A 160 8.92 13.95 -5.72
N ILE A 161 9.05 12.84 -6.44
CA ILE A 161 10.26 12.52 -7.23
C ILE A 161 10.42 13.54 -8.38
N VAL A 162 9.34 13.90 -9.07
CA VAL A 162 9.38 14.87 -10.18
C VAL A 162 9.72 16.28 -9.69
N VAL A 163 9.09 16.74 -8.60
CA VAL A 163 9.31 18.09 -8.05
C VAL A 163 10.63 18.19 -7.29
N GLY A 164 11.04 17.09 -6.65
CA GLY A 164 12.31 17.00 -5.96
C GLY A 164 12.31 17.50 -4.51
N ASP A 165 11.13 17.59 -3.89
CA ASP A 165 10.99 18.05 -2.51
C ASP A 165 11.59 17.06 -1.49
N PRO A 166 12.00 17.52 -0.30
CA PRO A 166 12.48 16.62 0.75
C PRO A 166 11.37 15.69 1.26
N ILE A 167 11.63 14.38 1.31
CA ILE A 167 10.65 13.35 1.70
C ILE A 167 10.09 13.55 3.12
N HIS A 168 10.90 14.06 4.05
CA HIS A 168 10.52 14.14 5.46
C HIS A 168 9.29 15.02 5.70
N TRP A 169 9.07 16.07 4.90
CA TRP A 169 7.88 16.93 5.04
C TRP A 169 6.58 16.16 4.80
N TYR A 170 6.57 15.30 3.79
CA TYR A 170 5.42 14.48 3.44
C TYR A 170 5.15 13.42 4.52
N ILE A 171 6.21 12.78 5.00
CA ILE A 171 6.10 11.75 6.04
C ILE A 171 5.63 12.35 7.36
N ILE A 172 6.20 13.48 7.78
CA ILE A 172 5.78 14.20 8.99
C ILE A 172 4.31 14.61 8.88
N ALA A 173 3.90 15.22 7.76
CA ALA A 173 2.51 15.62 7.54
C ALA A 173 1.55 14.43 7.57
N GLY A 174 1.90 13.33 6.90
CA GLY A 174 1.10 12.11 6.91
C GLY A 174 0.99 11.48 8.30
N TYR A 175 2.07 11.46 9.09
CA TYR A 175 2.01 10.98 10.47
C TYR A 175 1.22 11.88 11.41
N ILE A 176 1.23 13.20 11.20
CA ILE A 176 0.33 14.11 11.92
C ILE A 176 -1.12 13.73 11.63
N ILE A 177 -1.47 13.46 10.37
CA ILE A 177 -2.82 12.99 9.99
C ILE A 177 -3.14 11.65 10.68
N VAL A 178 -2.20 10.69 10.66
CA VAL A 178 -2.36 9.39 11.34
C VAL A 178 -2.65 9.57 12.83
N ILE A 179 -1.87 10.41 13.52
CA ILE A 179 -2.04 10.67 14.96
C ILE A 179 -3.42 11.28 15.23
N LEU A 180 -3.82 12.28 14.44
CA LEU A 180 -5.13 12.92 14.58
C LEU A 180 -6.26 11.91 14.34
N GLN A 181 -6.20 11.13 13.26
CA GLN A 181 -7.20 10.10 12.97
C GLN A 181 -7.25 9.02 14.04
N THR A 182 -6.11 8.65 14.64
CA THR A 182 -6.04 7.64 15.70
C THR A 182 -6.86 8.06 16.93
N THR A 183 -6.95 9.36 17.23
CA THR A 183 -7.77 9.85 18.37
C THR A 183 -9.28 9.74 18.11
N ILE A 184 -9.70 9.68 16.85
CA ILE A 184 -11.11 9.68 16.43
C ILE A 184 -11.57 8.28 16.00
N ALA A 185 -10.66 7.43 15.52
CA ALA A 185 -10.98 6.14 14.92
C ALA A 185 -11.44 5.08 15.95
N PRO A 186 -12.32 4.14 15.55
CA PRO A 186 -12.69 3.00 16.39
C PRO A 186 -11.49 2.14 16.78
N LYS A 187 -11.42 1.74 18.06
CA LYS A 187 -10.30 0.95 18.61
C LYS A 187 -10.03 -0.36 17.86
N LEU A 188 -11.06 -0.98 17.26
CA LEU A 188 -10.92 -2.22 16.49
C LEU A 188 -10.17 -2.01 15.16
N ILE A 189 -10.26 -0.82 14.57
CA ILE A 189 -9.69 -0.52 13.25
C ILE A 189 -8.23 -0.10 13.35
N ILE A 190 -7.82 0.56 14.43
CA ILE A 190 -6.47 1.11 14.55
C ILE A 190 -5.40 0.03 14.31
N PRO A 191 -5.41 -1.14 14.99
CA PRO A 191 -4.43 -2.19 14.71
C PRO A 191 -4.49 -2.69 13.27
N LEU A 192 -5.70 -2.83 12.71
CA LEU A 192 -5.89 -3.28 11.33
C LEU A 192 -5.35 -2.26 10.31
N ALA A 193 -5.47 -0.96 10.57
CA ALA A 193 -4.95 0.09 9.71
C ALA A 193 -3.42 0.05 9.66
N PHE A 194 -2.77 -0.09 10.82
CA PHE A 194 -1.31 -0.22 10.89
C PHE A 194 -0.81 -1.53 10.28
N ASP A 195 -1.53 -2.63 10.47
CA ASP A 195 -1.21 -3.91 9.82
C ASP A 195 -1.38 -3.84 8.30
N SER A 196 -2.42 -3.13 7.83
CA SER A 196 -2.66 -2.90 6.40
C SER A 196 -1.50 -2.17 5.71
N GLY A 197 -0.83 -1.25 6.40
CA GLY A 197 0.38 -0.61 5.89
C GLY A 197 1.56 -1.58 5.74
N GLY A 198 1.71 -2.55 6.64
CA GLY A 198 2.70 -3.62 6.53
C GLY A 198 2.35 -4.61 5.42
N VAL A 199 1.07 -4.93 5.27
CA VAL A 199 0.54 -5.80 4.21
C VAL A 199 0.83 -5.24 2.82
N THR A 200 0.71 -3.94 2.61
CA THR A 200 1.01 -3.33 1.29
C THR A 200 2.51 -3.28 0.98
N THR A 201 3.36 -3.60 1.97
CA THR A 201 4.80 -3.82 1.76
C THR A 201 5.16 -5.27 1.44
N SER A 202 4.17 -6.11 1.09
CA SER A 202 4.45 -7.52 0.82
C SER A 202 4.86 -7.78 -0.63
N THR A 203 4.79 -9.05 -1.00
CA THR A 203 5.47 -9.65 -2.14
C THR A 203 5.16 -8.99 -3.49
N VAL A 204 3.92 -8.58 -3.77
CA VAL A 204 3.59 -8.08 -5.12
C VAL A 204 3.82 -6.58 -5.24
N THR A 205 3.36 -5.79 -4.27
CA THR A 205 3.39 -4.33 -4.37
C THR A 205 4.79 -3.73 -4.25
N VAL A 206 5.63 -4.14 -3.29
CA VAL A 206 6.94 -3.49 -3.07
C VAL A 206 7.88 -3.56 -4.27
N PRO A 207 8.09 -4.73 -4.89
CA PRO A 207 9.04 -4.82 -5.99
C PRO A 207 8.61 -3.93 -7.16
N LEU A 208 7.30 -3.85 -7.43
CA LEU A 208 6.79 -2.99 -8.50
C LEU A 208 6.88 -1.49 -8.16
N VAL A 209 6.59 -1.12 -6.91
CA VAL A 209 6.75 0.26 -6.42
C VAL A 209 8.21 0.67 -6.45
N ALA A 210 9.12 -0.20 -6.01
CA ALA A 210 10.56 0.05 -6.05
C ALA A 210 11.05 0.20 -7.50
N ALA A 211 10.61 -0.65 -8.43
CA ALA A 211 10.93 -0.53 -9.84
C ALA A 211 10.47 0.79 -10.45
N LEU A 212 9.22 1.19 -10.18
CA LEU A 212 8.66 2.46 -10.63
C LEU A 212 9.44 3.64 -10.06
N GLY A 213 9.70 3.62 -8.74
CA GLY A 213 10.42 4.68 -8.05
C GLY A 213 11.85 4.80 -8.56
N LEU A 214 12.56 3.68 -8.68
CA LEU A 214 13.93 3.62 -9.19
C LEU A 214 13.98 4.12 -10.65
N GLY A 215 13.13 3.58 -11.52
CA GLY A 215 13.08 4.00 -12.93
C GLY A 215 12.78 5.49 -13.08
N LEU A 216 11.79 6.02 -12.35
CA LEU A 216 11.46 7.45 -12.40
C LEU A 216 12.61 8.32 -11.87
N SER A 217 13.29 7.89 -10.82
CA SER A 217 14.43 8.63 -10.27
C SER A 217 15.71 8.53 -11.13
N GLU A 218 15.84 7.48 -11.95
CA GLU A 218 16.93 7.34 -12.92
C GLU A 218 16.73 8.26 -14.15
N THR A 219 15.47 8.53 -14.54
CA THR A 219 15.15 9.33 -15.72
C THR A 219 14.92 10.82 -15.41
N VAL A 220 14.51 11.18 -14.19
CA VAL A 220 14.34 12.57 -13.78
C VAL A 220 15.69 13.19 -13.38
N PRO A 221 16.15 14.28 -14.03
CA PRO A 221 17.46 14.87 -13.75
C PRO A 221 17.62 15.34 -12.29
N GLY A 222 18.81 15.09 -11.72
CA GLY A 222 19.18 15.56 -10.38
C GLY A 222 18.51 14.80 -9.23
N ARG A 223 17.92 13.64 -9.50
CA ARG A 223 17.37 12.74 -8.47
C ARG A 223 18.38 11.68 -8.05
N ASN A 224 18.27 11.24 -6.81
CA ASN A 224 19.07 10.15 -6.27
C ASN A 224 18.20 8.89 -6.21
N PRO A 225 18.50 7.84 -6.99
CA PRO A 225 17.65 6.65 -7.03
C PRO A 225 17.51 5.92 -5.70
N LEU A 226 18.53 5.99 -4.84
CA LEU A 226 18.50 5.35 -3.54
C LEU A 226 17.55 6.08 -2.57
N ILE A 227 17.60 7.42 -2.53
CA ILE A 227 16.78 8.20 -1.59
C ILE A 227 15.37 8.42 -2.17
N ASP A 228 15.31 8.81 -3.44
CA ASP A 228 14.07 9.21 -4.08
C ASP A 228 13.25 8.02 -4.57
N GLY A 229 13.91 7.01 -5.14
CA GLY A 229 13.24 5.81 -5.63
C GLY A 229 12.70 4.92 -4.51
N PHE A 230 13.53 4.53 -3.54
CA PHE A 230 13.07 3.72 -2.40
C PHE A 230 12.12 4.46 -1.47
N GLY A 231 12.20 5.79 -1.41
CA GLY A 231 11.28 6.63 -0.63
C GLY A 231 9.80 6.41 -1.00
N LEU A 232 9.51 5.94 -2.21
CA LEU A 232 8.16 5.61 -2.67
C LEU A 232 7.48 4.51 -1.83
N ILE A 233 8.27 3.59 -1.25
CA ILE A 233 7.77 2.52 -0.37
C ILE A 233 7.17 3.10 0.92
N ALA A 234 7.77 4.18 1.45
CA ALA A 234 7.27 4.84 2.65
C ALA A 234 5.85 5.41 2.44
N PHE A 235 5.59 5.98 1.25
CA PHE A 235 4.25 6.45 0.88
C PHE A 235 3.25 5.29 0.73
N ALA A 236 3.67 4.19 0.08
CA ALA A 236 2.87 2.98 -0.08
C ALA A 236 2.52 2.29 1.25
N SER A 237 3.26 2.59 2.32
CA SER A 237 2.98 2.09 3.68
C SER A 237 2.10 3.04 4.49
N LEU A 238 2.35 4.36 4.38
CA LEU A 238 1.69 5.38 5.21
C LEU A 238 0.24 5.65 4.80
N PHE A 239 0.00 5.82 3.50
CA PHE A 239 -1.32 6.19 3.00
C PHE A 239 -2.42 5.12 3.16
N PRO A 240 -2.15 3.80 3.06
CA PRO A 240 -3.16 2.81 3.42
C PRO A 240 -3.61 2.91 4.87
N ILE A 241 -2.74 3.28 5.82
CA ILE A 241 -3.14 3.52 7.22
C ILE A 241 -4.18 4.65 7.28
N ILE A 242 -3.87 5.77 6.63
CA ILE A 242 -4.75 6.95 6.56
C ILE A 242 -6.10 6.60 5.92
N SER A 243 -6.06 5.88 4.80
CA SER A 243 -7.25 5.50 4.03
C SER A 243 -8.15 4.53 4.80
N VAL A 244 -7.58 3.53 5.48
CA VAL A 244 -8.34 2.55 6.28
C VAL A 244 -9.01 3.23 7.48
N MET A 245 -8.30 4.13 8.17
CA MET A 245 -8.91 4.91 9.25
C MET A 245 -10.04 5.83 8.73
N ALA A 246 -9.84 6.48 7.59
CA ALA A 246 -10.87 7.30 6.96
C ALA A 246 -12.10 6.47 6.56
N TYR A 247 -11.90 5.29 5.96
CA TYR A 247 -12.97 4.35 5.61
C TYR A 247 -13.79 3.95 6.84
N ALA A 248 -13.13 3.63 7.95
CA ALA A 248 -13.82 3.25 9.17
C ALA A 248 -14.60 4.39 9.81
N GLN A 249 -14.01 5.58 9.89
CA GLN A 249 -14.67 6.77 10.41
C GLN A 249 -15.90 7.12 9.57
N ALA A 250 -15.78 7.07 8.25
CA ALA A 250 -16.91 7.23 7.34
C ALA A 250 -17.98 6.17 7.63
N SER A 251 -17.63 4.89 7.62
CA SER A 251 -18.58 3.79 7.86
C SER A 251 -19.34 3.94 9.18
N GLN A 252 -18.65 4.30 10.27
CA GLN A 252 -19.28 4.54 11.56
C GLN A 252 -20.24 5.74 11.54
N PHE A 253 -19.87 6.83 10.86
CA PHE A 253 -20.73 8.00 10.69
C PHE A 253 -22.01 7.66 9.91
N TRP A 254 -21.91 6.86 8.85
CA TRP A 254 -23.07 6.37 8.09
C TRP A 254 -24.00 5.48 8.93
N LEU A 255 -23.43 4.61 9.78
CA LEU A 255 -24.21 3.74 10.67
C LEU A 255 -24.97 4.52 11.75
N ASN A 256 -24.33 5.52 12.36
CA ASN A 256 -24.98 6.36 13.37
C ASN A 256 -26.18 7.13 12.80
N ARG A 257 -26.05 7.68 11.58
CA ARG A 257 -27.17 8.38 10.91
C ARG A 257 -28.38 7.47 10.63
N LYS A 258 -28.17 6.20 10.26
CA LYS A 258 -29.27 5.24 10.06
C LYS A 258 -29.98 4.88 11.36
N LYS A 259 -29.24 4.80 12.47
CA LYS A 259 -29.84 4.52 13.78
C LYS A 259 -30.78 5.66 14.21
N ASP A 260 -30.37 6.92 13.99
CA ASP A 260 -31.16 8.11 14.31
C ASP A 260 -32.41 8.25 13.42
N SER A 261 -32.35 7.84 12.15
CA SER A 261 -33.53 7.87 11.26
C SER A 261 -34.59 6.81 11.59
N THR A 262 -34.21 5.74 12.31
CA THR A 262 -35.12 4.62 12.63
C THR A 262 -35.78 4.81 14.00
N SER A 263 -35.25 5.67 14.87
CA SER A 263 -35.82 5.99 16.19
C SER A 263 -36.96 7.03 16.15
N ILE A 264 -37.27 7.62 14.99
CA ILE A 264 -38.37 8.57 14.81
C ILE A 264 -39.56 7.86 14.12
N LYS A 265 -40.22 6.97 14.85
CA LYS A 265 -41.64 6.70 14.64
C LYS A 265 -42.30 6.79 16.01
N PRO A 266 -43.01 7.90 16.32
CA PRO A 266 -43.86 7.92 17.50
C PRO A 266 -44.93 6.86 17.29
N ILE A 267 -45.06 5.96 18.25
CA ILE A 267 -46.29 5.18 18.43
C ILE A 267 -47.35 6.24 18.76
N THR A 268 -48.16 6.64 17.79
CA THR A 268 -49.41 7.33 18.08
C THR A 268 -50.27 6.34 18.84
N SER A 269 -50.34 6.55 20.15
CA SER A 269 -51.33 5.97 21.03
C SER A 269 -52.71 6.45 20.59
N GLU A 270 -53.39 5.68 19.74
CA GLU A 270 -54.86 5.76 19.68
C GLU A 270 -55.38 4.97 20.88
N HIS A 271 -55.49 5.67 22.00
CA HIS A 271 -56.39 5.28 23.06
C HIS A 271 -57.51 6.32 23.14
N ASN A 272 -58.67 5.90 22.66
CA ASN A 272 -59.95 6.09 23.34
C ASN A 272 -60.46 7.52 23.53
N ASP A 273 -61.27 7.99 22.58
CA ASP A 273 -62.35 8.94 22.86
C ASP A 273 -63.70 8.23 22.69
N SER A 274 -64.21 7.77 23.84
CA SER A 274 -65.59 7.89 24.36
C SER A 274 -66.82 7.88 23.43
N GLN A 275 -67.77 7.04 23.86
CA GLN A 275 -69.25 7.07 23.65
C GLN A 275 -69.83 6.43 22.39
#